data_AF-A0A1V4S9V1-F1
#
_entry.id   AF-A0A1V4S9V1-F1
#
_cell.length_a   1.000
_cell.length_b   1.000
_cell.length_c   1.000
_cell.angle_alpha   90.00
_cell.angle_beta   90.00
_cell.angle_gamma   90.00
#
_symmetry.space_group_name_H-M   'P 1'
#
loop_
_entity.id
_entity.type
_entity.pdbx_description
1 polymer ?
#
loop_
_entity_poly.entity_id
_entity_poly.type
_entity_poly.pdbx_seq_one_letter_code
_entity_poly.pdbx_strand_id
1 'polypeptide(L)'
;MAAERQELFRKIPGVDRLLLDPRLEDVSSRHPRTLLLKAIHLTLDGLREISRPSLRPVINATGVVVHTNLGRSLMAESVLRRFRPLSGGYSNLEYDLEQGKRGSRYVHVEDLLVELTGAEAAMVVNNNAAAVLICLDTLARGREVVVSRGQLVEIGGSFRIPDVMRKSGATMVKVHKSNFQVVGFTEDVPMTDLVELGKRYGIPVMEDLGSGCLVDLLKYGLVKEPTVQETLAQLYRDEHTAVRLIPTLRMMLGTYRDMVRKAERLRKMIGNPGSRSFKIEMEDGNSRPGGGSLPLLELPTRLLCLVPGKRDAQFMERWLRAYDPPIIARVEKERVVLDVRTIQSREFMTVAEAVRSLAKTRG
;
A
#
# COMPACT_ATOMS: atom_id res chain seq x y z
N MET A 1 -6.00 -20.20 -19.20
CA MET A 1 -6.88 -19.23 -18.50
C MET A 1 -6.44 -17.77 -18.69
N ALA A 2 -5.40 -17.26 -18.02
CA ALA A 2 -5.01 -15.83 -18.13
C ALA A 2 -4.33 -15.47 -19.46
N ALA A 3 -3.42 -16.33 -19.95
CA ALA A 3 -2.77 -16.17 -21.26
C ALA A 3 -3.77 -16.22 -22.43
N GLU A 4 -4.74 -17.16 -22.38
CA GLU A 4 -5.83 -17.26 -23.36
C GLU A 4 -6.73 -16.02 -23.36
N ARG A 5 -7.04 -15.45 -22.18
CA ARG A 5 -7.82 -14.18 -22.08
C ARG A 5 -7.07 -13.00 -22.68
N GLN A 6 -5.75 -12.92 -22.50
CA GLN A 6 -4.93 -11.85 -23.07
C GLN A 6 -4.79 -11.99 -24.60
N GLU A 7 -4.75 -13.23 -25.10
CA GLU A 7 -4.78 -13.52 -26.53
C GLU A 7 -6.16 -13.22 -27.15
N LEU A 8 -7.25 -13.53 -26.43
CA LEU A 8 -8.62 -13.11 -26.77
C LEU A 8 -8.73 -11.58 -26.86
N PHE A 9 -8.09 -10.84 -25.94
CA PHE A 9 -8.10 -9.37 -25.96
C PHE A 9 -7.46 -8.80 -27.23
N ARG A 10 -6.36 -9.39 -27.73
CA ARG A 10 -5.73 -9.00 -28.99
C ARG A 10 -6.59 -9.32 -30.22
N LYS A 11 -7.51 -10.29 -30.10
CA LYS A 11 -8.45 -10.66 -31.16
C LYS A 11 -9.69 -9.77 -31.21
N ILE A 12 -9.93 -8.93 -30.20
CA ILE A 12 -11.04 -7.97 -30.21
C ILE A 12 -10.76 -6.88 -31.26
N PRO A 13 -11.57 -6.77 -32.33
CA PRO A 13 -11.37 -5.76 -33.37
C PRO A 13 -11.64 -4.35 -32.85
N GLY A 14 -10.90 -3.37 -33.37
CA GLY A 14 -11.16 -1.94 -33.12
C GLY A 14 -12.50 -1.48 -33.69
N VAL A 15 -13.04 -0.38 -33.16
CA VAL A 15 -14.32 0.20 -33.58
C VAL A 15 -14.36 0.45 -35.08
N ASP A 16 -13.29 1.02 -35.65
CA ASP A 16 -13.20 1.30 -37.08
C ASP A 16 -13.27 0.04 -37.94
N ARG A 17 -12.70 -1.07 -37.45
CA ARG A 17 -12.75 -2.37 -38.15
C ARG A 17 -14.14 -3.01 -38.06
N LEU A 18 -14.86 -2.81 -36.95
CA LEU A 18 -16.24 -3.27 -36.81
C LEU A 18 -17.20 -2.47 -37.69
N LEU A 19 -17.01 -1.16 -37.80
CA LEU A 19 -17.85 -0.32 -38.67
C LEU A 19 -17.70 -0.66 -40.17
N LEU A 20 -16.59 -1.28 -40.56
CA LEU A 20 -16.31 -1.76 -41.92
C LEU A 20 -16.69 -3.23 -42.12
N ASP A 21 -17.25 -3.90 -41.10
CA ASP A 21 -17.65 -5.31 -41.21
C ASP A 21 -18.95 -5.42 -42.03
N PRO A 22 -18.99 -6.22 -43.11
CA PRO A 22 -20.19 -6.39 -43.94
C PRO A 22 -21.42 -6.84 -43.16
N ARG A 23 -21.23 -7.55 -42.03
CA ARG A 23 -22.33 -7.99 -41.15
C ARG A 23 -23.03 -6.82 -40.45
N LEU A 24 -22.41 -5.64 -40.41
CA LEU A 24 -22.95 -4.42 -39.82
C LEU A 24 -23.48 -3.43 -40.87
N GLU A 25 -23.39 -3.72 -42.18
CA GLU A 25 -23.92 -2.85 -43.25
C GLU A 25 -25.45 -2.68 -43.15
N ASP A 26 -26.18 -3.79 -42.97
CA ASP A 26 -27.65 -3.76 -42.85
C ASP A 26 -28.09 -2.90 -41.66
N VAL A 27 -27.41 -3.05 -40.51
CA VAL A 27 -27.70 -2.30 -39.28
C VAL A 27 -27.30 -0.83 -39.41
N SER A 28 -26.19 -0.54 -40.10
CA SER A 28 -25.71 0.82 -40.35
C SER A 28 -26.64 1.62 -41.27
N SER A 29 -27.34 0.95 -42.18
CA SER A 29 -28.33 1.57 -43.07
C SER A 29 -29.65 1.91 -42.37
N ARG A 30 -30.03 1.15 -41.33
CA ARG A 30 -31.33 1.25 -40.63
C ARG A 30 -31.29 2.08 -39.35
N HIS A 31 -30.13 2.30 -38.76
CA HIS A 31 -30.00 3.00 -37.48
C HIS A 31 -29.00 4.16 -37.54
N PRO A 32 -29.21 5.23 -36.75
CA PRO A 32 -28.26 6.33 -36.67
C PRO A 32 -26.87 5.86 -36.24
N ARG A 33 -25.82 6.37 -36.90
CA ARG A 33 -24.42 6.03 -36.61
C ARG A 33 -24.05 6.20 -35.13
N THR A 34 -24.62 7.19 -34.45
CA THR A 34 -24.44 7.41 -33.01
C THR A 34 -24.94 6.27 -32.14
N LEU A 35 -26.09 5.66 -32.48
CA LEU A 35 -26.64 4.51 -31.77
C LEU A 35 -25.76 3.27 -32.00
N LEU A 36 -25.33 3.07 -33.25
CA LEU A 36 -24.46 1.96 -33.64
C LEU A 36 -23.10 2.03 -32.93
N LEU A 37 -22.48 3.21 -32.90
CA LEU A 37 -21.25 3.46 -32.14
C LEU A 37 -21.45 3.16 -30.66
N LYS A 38 -22.55 3.60 -30.06
CA LYS A 38 -22.86 3.33 -28.64
C LYS A 38 -23.00 1.84 -28.36
N ALA A 39 -23.68 1.08 -29.24
CA ALA A 39 -23.82 -0.37 -29.12
C ALA A 39 -22.46 -1.08 -29.24
N ILE A 40 -21.66 -0.72 -30.25
CA ILE A 40 -20.31 -1.26 -30.44
C ILE A 40 -19.44 -1.00 -29.20
N HIS A 41 -19.43 0.23 -28.69
CA HIS A 41 -18.70 0.57 -27.47
C HIS A 41 -19.17 -0.25 -26.28
N LEU A 42 -20.48 -0.37 -26.05
CA LEU A 42 -21.03 -1.18 -24.94
C LEU A 42 -20.62 -2.66 -25.03
N THR A 43 -20.69 -3.25 -26.22
CA THR A 43 -20.30 -4.66 -26.42
C THR A 43 -18.80 -4.85 -26.25
N LEU A 44 -17.98 -3.97 -26.83
CA LEU A 44 -16.52 -4.03 -26.70
C LEU A 44 -16.10 -3.83 -25.25
N ASP A 45 -16.68 -2.87 -24.55
CA ASP A 45 -16.39 -2.61 -23.14
C ASP A 45 -16.84 -3.79 -22.27
N GLY A 46 -18.00 -4.39 -22.53
CA GLY A 46 -18.44 -5.62 -21.86
C GLY A 46 -17.49 -6.81 -22.07
N LEU A 47 -17.02 -7.03 -23.30
CA LEU A 47 -16.04 -8.09 -23.60
C LEU A 47 -14.68 -7.83 -22.95
N ARG A 48 -14.26 -6.56 -22.91
CA ARG A 48 -13.05 -6.14 -22.19
C ARG A 48 -13.19 -6.38 -20.69
N GLU A 49 -14.33 -6.08 -20.09
CA GLU A 49 -14.60 -6.35 -18.66
C GLU A 49 -14.54 -7.84 -18.33
N ILE A 50 -15.13 -8.71 -19.15
CA ILE A 50 -15.09 -10.17 -18.93
C ILE A 50 -13.66 -10.72 -19.04
N SER A 51 -12.85 -10.13 -19.91
CA SER A 51 -11.48 -10.57 -20.18
C SER A 51 -10.44 -9.95 -19.25
N ARG A 52 -10.79 -8.86 -18.54
CA ARG A 52 -9.89 -8.13 -17.65
C ARG A 52 -9.52 -8.99 -16.43
N PRO A 53 -8.22 -9.05 -16.05
CA PRO A 53 -7.82 -9.66 -14.79
C PRO A 53 -8.48 -8.97 -13.60
N SER A 54 -8.89 -9.74 -12.58
CA SER A 54 -9.45 -9.19 -11.35
C SER A 54 -8.44 -8.35 -10.57
N LEU A 55 -7.16 -8.75 -10.59
CA LEU A 55 -6.05 -7.97 -10.03
C LEU A 55 -5.46 -7.07 -11.12
N ARG A 56 -5.52 -5.76 -10.89
CA ARG A 56 -5.04 -4.74 -11.83
C ARG A 56 -4.24 -3.65 -11.12
N PRO A 57 -3.28 -3.00 -11.81
CA PRO A 57 -2.64 -1.79 -11.31
C PRO A 57 -3.68 -0.69 -11.06
N VAL A 58 -3.45 0.10 -10.01
CA VAL A 58 -4.27 1.26 -9.65
C VAL A 58 -3.36 2.42 -9.29
N ILE A 59 -3.83 3.64 -9.50
CA ILE A 59 -3.15 4.86 -9.09
C ILE A 59 -3.71 5.26 -7.72
N ASN A 60 -2.84 5.30 -6.72
CA ASN A 60 -3.19 5.73 -5.37
C ASN A 60 -3.11 7.26 -5.26
N ALA A 61 -4.26 7.93 -5.19
CA ALA A 61 -4.38 9.37 -4.92
C ALA A 61 -5.04 9.66 -3.55
N THR A 62 -5.07 8.67 -2.65
CA THR A 62 -5.71 8.79 -1.34
C THR A 62 -4.84 9.52 -0.32
N GLY A 63 -3.52 9.56 -0.51
CA GLY A 63 -2.60 10.08 0.49
C GLY A 63 -2.26 9.11 1.60
N VAL A 64 -2.79 7.89 1.57
CA VAL A 64 -2.40 6.82 2.49
C VAL A 64 -1.21 6.08 1.88
N VAL A 65 -0.02 6.22 2.49
CA VAL A 65 1.22 5.67 1.93
C VAL A 65 1.24 4.15 1.98
N VAL A 66 1.10 3.56 3.17
CA VAL A 66 0.92 2.10 3.35
C VAL A 66 -0.57 1.79 3.39
N HIS A 67 -1.14 1.63 2.20
CA HIS A 67 -2.56 1.38 2.03
C HIS A 67 -2.85 -0.13 1.98
N THR A 68 -3.53 -0.66 2.99
CA THR A 68 -3.83 -2.10 3.12
C THR A 68 -4.57 -2.67 1.91
N ASN A 69 -5.62 -1.99 1.45
CA ASN A 69 -6.42 -2.44 0.30
C ASN A 69 -5.72 -2.31 -1.06
N LEU A 70 -4.69 -1.45 -1.18
CA LEU A 70 -3.99 -1.19 -2.45
C LEU A 70 -2.62 -1.87 -2.53
N GLY A 71 -2.35 -2.85 -1.64
CA GLY A 71 -1.13 -3.65 -1.69
C GLY A 71 0.03 -3.16 -0.81
N ARG A 72 -0.21 -2.25 0.14
CA ARG A 72 0.76 -1.75 1.13
C ARG A 72 1.93 -1.00 0.47
N SER A 73 3.18 -1.40 0.74
CA SER A 73 4.39 -0.73 0.28
C SER A 73 4.73 -1.08 -1.17
N LEU A 74 5.18 -0.07 -1.92
CA LEU A 74 5.66 -0.28 -3.29
C LEU A 74 7.10 -0.81 -3.28
N MET A 75 7.40 -1.73 -4.19
CA MET A 75 8.77 -2.15 -4.44
C MET A 75 9.56 -1.07 -5.18
N ALA A 76 10.81 -0.88 -4.80
CA ALA A 76 11.73 -0.02 -5.53
C ALA A 76 12.07 -0.61 -6.91
N GLU A 77 12.28 0.23 -7.92
CA GLU A 77 12.63 -0.21 -9.28
C GLU A 77 13.93 -1.03 -9.29
N SER A 78 14.89 -0.67 -8.44
CA SER A 78 16.13 -1.44 -8.24
C SER A 78 15.89 -2.87 -7.79
N VAL A 79 14.87 -3.10 -6.95
CA VAL A 79 14.46 -4.42 -6.46
C VAL A 79 13.77 -5.19 -7.59
N LEU A 80 12.81 -4.57 -8.29
CA LEU A 80 12.11 -5.20 -9.42
C LEU A 80 13.08 -5.66 -10.51
N ARG A 81 14.10 -4.84 -10.83
CA ARG A 81 15.13 -5.18 -11.82
C ARG A 81 15.96 -6.39 -11.41
N ARG A 82 16.28 -6.56 -10.11
CA ARG A 82 16.99 -7.74 -9.59
C ARG A 82 16.11 -8.98 -9.51
N PHE A 83 14.83 -8.81 -9.18
CA PHE A 83 13.89 -9.91 -9.02
C PHE A 83 13.44 -10.52 -10.35
N ARG A 84 13.24 -9.70 -11.39
CA ARG A 84 12.73 -10.13 -12.69
C ARG A 84 13.48 -11.32 -13.34
N PRO A 85 14.82 -11.39 -13.37
CA PRO A 85 15.51 -12.57 -13.90
C PRO A 85 15.30 -13.81 -13.02
N LEU A 86 15.23 -13.64 -11.69
CA LEU A 86 15.04 -14.74 -10.74
C LEU A 86 13.64 -15.34 -10.80
N SER A 87 12.62 -14.54 -11.18
CA SER A 87 11.24 -15.01 -11.26
C SER A 87 10.95 -15.88 -12.48
N GLY A 88 11.80 -15.83 -13.51
CA GLY A 88 11.61 -16.55 -14.77
C GLY A 88 12.61 -17.69 -15.01
N GLY A 89 13.49 -17.98 -14.05
CA GLY A 89 14.55 -18.97 -14.17
C GLY A 89 14.82 -19.71 -12.86
N TYR A 90 15.72 -20.69 -12.91
CA TYR A 90 16.21 -21.36 -11.71
C TYR A 90 17.13 -20.45 -10.90
N SER A 91 17.19 -20.68 -9.59
CA SER A 91 18.05 -19.93 -8.68
C SER A 91 18.67 -20.87 -7.64
N ASN A 92 19.70 -20.39 -6.96
CA ASN A 92 20.36 -21.07 -5.85
C ASN A 92 19.58 -20.97 -4.52
N LEU A 93 18.24 -20.88 -4.58
CA LEU A 93 17.38 -20.64 -3.42
C LEU A 93 17.65 -21.62 -2.26
N GLU A 94 17.84 -22.90 -2.57
CA GLU A 94 18.20 -23.94 -1.59
C GLU A 94 19.41 -24.77 -2.08
N TYR A 95 20.33 -24.12 -2.79
CA TYR A 95 21.52 -24.78 -3.33
C TYR A 95 22.77 -24.01 -2.95
N ASP A 96 23.67 -24.68 -2.24
CA ASP A 96 24.98 -24.16 -1.89
C ASP A 96 25.91 -24.31 -3.10
N LEU A 97 26.38 -23.18 -3.63
CA LEU A 97 27.23 -23.14 -4.82
C LEU A 97 28.67 -23.60 -4.53
N GLU A 98 29.14 -23.45 -3.30
CA GLU A 98 30.49 -23.86 -2.90
C GLU A 98 30.54 -25.37 -2.64
N GLN A 99 29.53 -25.90 -1.95
CA GLN A 99 29.46 -27.31 -1.57
C GLN A 99 28.75 -28.19 -2.60
N GLY A 100 28.08 -27.60 -3.60
CA GLY A 100 27.39 -28.33 -4.67
C GLY A 100 26.27 -29.23 -4.16
N LYS A 101 25.55 -28.82 -3.11
CA LYS A 101 24.50 -29.62 -2.47
C LYS A 101 23.34 -28.76 -1.96
N ARG A 102 22.29 -29.42 -1.45
CA ARG A 102 21.17 -28.72 -0.83
C ARG A 102 21.63 -27.87 0.35
N GLY A 103 21.26 -26.59 0.33
CA GLY A 103 21.52 -25.62 1.39
C GLY A 103 20.23 -25.06 1.99
N SER A 104 20.38 -24.22 3.01
CA SER A 104 19.27 -23.49 3.63
C SER A 104 18.97 -22.21 2.83
N ARG A 105 17.69 -21.87 2.66
CA ARG A 105 17.29 -20.58 2.06
C ARG A 105 17.52 -19.38 2.98
N TYR A 106 17.68 -19.59 4.27
CA TYR A 106 17.82 -18.52 5.27
C TYR A 106 19.16 -17.79 5.16
N VAL A 107 20.21 -18.47 4.67
CA VAL A 107 21.55 -17.91 4.49
C VAL A 107 21.57 -16.64 3.61
N HIS A 108 20.58 -16.48 2.73
CA HIS A 108 20.50 -15.32 1.83
C HIS A 108 20.04 -14.03 2.53
N VAL A 109 19.48 -14.11 3.75
CA VAL A 109 18.83 -12.98 4.43
C VAL A 109 19.22 -12.86 5.91
N GLU A 110 19.55 -13.96 6.58
CA GLU A 110 19.86 -13.98 8.01
C GLU A 110 20.99 -13.02 8.38
N ASP A 111 22.16 -13.14 7.75
CA ASP A 111 23.32 -12.29 8.04
C ASP A 111 23.01 -10.80 7.82
N LEU A 112 22.20 -10.49 6.79
CA LEU A 112 21.78 -9.11 6.53
C LEU A 112 20.88 -8.58 7.64
N LEU A 113 19.96 -9.41 8.15
CA LEU A 113 19.08 -9.01 9.24
C LEU A 113 19.84 -8.92 10.55
N VAL A 114 20.76 -9.84 10.85
CA VAL A 114 21.65 -9.78 12.01
C VAL A 114 22.51 -8.52 11.97
N GLU A 115 23.14 -8.22 10.83
CA GLU A 115 23.92 -7.00 10.65
C GLU A 115 23.06 -5.74 10.85
N LEU A 116 21.82 -5.76 10.34
CA LEU A 116 20.89 -4.66 10.51
C LEU A 116 20.48 -4.53 11.99
N THR A 117 19.93 -5.55 12.59
CA THR A 117 19.25 -5.43 13.89
C THR A 117 20.20 -5.48 15.08
N GLY A 118 21.42 -5.99 14.89
CA GLY A 118 22.32 -6.34 15.98
C GLY A 118 21.86 -7.55 16.79
N ALA A 119 20.84 -8.28 16.33
CA ALA A 119 20.37 -9.49 16.99
C ALA A 119 21.36 -10.65 16.82
N GLU A 120 21.35 -11.62 17.73
CA GLU A 120 22.24 -12.79 17.67
C GLU A 120 21.92 -13.73 16.50
N ALA A 121 20.66 -13.76 16.06
CA ALA A 121 20.17 -14.56 14.93
C ALA A 121 18.90 -13.92 14.35
N ALA A 122 18.53 -14.29 13.11
CA ALA A 122 17.34 -13.75 12.46
C ALA A 122 16.62 -14.77 11.58
N MET A 123 15.29 -14.72 11.59
CA MET A 123 14.45 -15.60 10.76
C MET A 123 13.34 -14.80 10.08
N VAL A 124 13.08 -15.13 8.81
CA VAL A 124 11.98 -14.58 8.03
C VAL A 124 10.92 -15.63 7.79
N VAL A 125 9.67 -15.29 8.08
CA VAL A 125 8.51 -16.13 7.82
C VAL A 125 7.54 -15.41 6.87
N ASN A 126 6.46 -16.11 6.51
CA ASN A 126 5.48 -15.61 5.55
C ASN A 126 4.95 -14.19 5.84
N ASN A 127 4.63 -13.90 7.10
CA ASN A 127 4.21 -12.58 7.57
C ASN A 127 4.35 -12.46 9.09
N ASN A 128 4.16 -11.25 9.63
CA ASN A 128 4.27 -10.99 11.07
C ASN A 128 3.29 -11.81 11.92
N ALA A 129 2.06 -12.01 11.44
CA ALA A 129 1.07 -12.84 12.14
C ALA A 129 1.55 -14.29 12.34
N ALA A 130 2.22 -14.86 11.33
CA ALA A 130 2.85 -16.17 11.43
C ALA A 130 4.05 -16.15 12.38
N ALA A 131 4.83 -15.07 12.40
CA ALA A 131 5.95 -14.91 13.33
C ALA A 131 5.46 -14.97 14.78
N VAL A 132 4.43 -14.18 15.11
CA VAL A 132 3.84 -14.17 16.44
C VAL A 132 3.32 -15.55 16.84
N LEU A 133 2.61 -16.22 15.92
CA LEU A 133 2.11 -17.58 16.17
C LEU A 133 3.25 -18.57 16.43
N ILE A 134 4.29 -18.58 15.60
CA ILE A 134 5.43 -19.50 15.72
C ILE A 134 6.18 -19.24 17.03
N CYS A 135 6.42 -17.98 17.39
CA CYS A 135 7.08 -17.63 18.66
C CYS A 135 6.28 -18.13 19.86
N LEU A 136 4.98 -17.85 19.92
CA LEU A 136 4.12 -18.29 21.02
C LEU A 136 4.00 -19.81 21.09
N ASP A 137 3.90 -20.47 19.94
CA ASP A 137 3.79 -21.93 19.84
C ASP A 137 5.08 -22.63 20.29
N THR A 138 6.23 -22.04 19.95
CA THR A 138 7.55 -22.60 20.27
C THR A 138 7.93 -22.34 21.73
N LEU A 139 7.70 -21.12 22.23
CA LEU A 139 8.20 -20.68 23.54
C LEU A 139 7.19 -20.88 24.67
N ALA A 140 5.89 -20.91 24.37
CA ALA A 140 4.84 -20.81 25.38
C ALA A 140 3.69 -21.82 25.24
N ARG A 141 3.82 -22.85 24.39
CA ARG A 141 2.81 -23.93 24.32
C ARG A 141 2.64 -24.60 25.68
N GLY A 142 1.39 -24.67 26.14
CA GLY A 142 1.04 -25.20 27.45
C GLY A 142 1.46 -24.32 28.64
N ARG A 143 1.93 -23.10 28.39
CA ARG A 143 2.36 -22.14 29.42
C ARG A 143 1.52 -20.87 29.38
N GLU A 144 1.65 -20.07 30.42
CA GLU A 144 1.00 -18.76 30.50
C GLU A 144 1.80 -17.69 29.74
N VAL A 145 1.10 -16.79 29.06
CA VAL A 145 1.68 -15.61 28.40
C VAL A 145 1.01 -14.36 28.95
N VAL A 146 1.81 -13.51 29.58
CA VAL A 146 1.37 -12.26 30.17
C VAL A 146 1.29 -11.18 29.10
N VAL A 147 0.14 -10.53 28.97
CA VAL A 147 -0.08 -9.44 28.01
C VAL A 147 -0.93 -8.33 28.62
N SER A 148 -0.61 -7.07 28.30
CA SER A 148 -1.43 -5.93 28.71
C SER A 148 -2.76 -5.95 27.95
N ARG A 149 -3.87 -5.61 28.63
CA ARG A 149 -5.19 -5.50 27.98
C ARG A 149 -5.18 -4.50 26.81
N GLY A 150 -4.39 -3.44 26.91
CA GLY A 150 -4.26 -2.41 25.86
C GLY A 150 -3.58 -2.92 24.58
N GLN A 151 -2.83 -4.02 24.66
CA GLN A 151 -2.13 -4.64 23.54
C GLN A 151 -2.95 -5.74 22.85
N LEU A 152 -4.20 -5.97 23.30
CA LEU A 152 -5.13 -6.91 22.65
C LEU A 152 -5.78 -6.26 21.42
N VAL A 153 -4.94 -5.84 20.48
CA VAL A 153 -5.34 -5.14 19.27
C VAL A 153 -5.89 -6.11 18.22
N GLU A 154 -6.77 -5.58 17.38
CA GLU A 154 -7.24 -6.23 16.16
C GLU A 154 -6.59 -5.53 14.96
N ILE A 155 -5.82 -6.28 14.17
CA ILE A 155 -5.11 -5.75 13.01
C ILE A 155 -5.78 -6.27 11.74
N GLY A 156 -6.24 -5.35 10.90
CA GLY A 156 -6.77 -5.67 9.57
C GLY A 156 -8.06 -6.51 9.57
N GLY A 157 -8.80 -6.57 10.68
CA GLY A 157 -10.11 -7.23 10.81
C GLY A 157 -10.10 -8.76 10.85
N SER A 158 -8.95 -9.41 10.67
CA SER A 158 -8.83 -10.87 10.65
C SER A 158 -7.75 -11.44 11.58
N PHE A 159 -6.92 -10.58 12.16
CA PHE A 159 -5.87 -10.97 13.09
C PHE A 159 -6.15 -10.39 14.47
N ARG A 160 -6.36 -11.27 15.44
CA ARG A 160 -6.65 -10.93 16.84
C ARG A 160 -5.70 -11.70 17.73
N ILE A 161 -4.92 -10.99 18.55
CA ILE A 161 -3.96 -11.59 19.48
C ILE A 161 -4.57 -12.73 20.33
N PRO A 162 -5.80 -12.60 20.89
CA PRO A 162 -6.43 -13.70 21.64
C PRO A 162 -6.61 -14.99 20.83
N ASP A 163 -6.96 -14.90 19.55
CA ASP A 163 -7.18 -16.07 18.71
C ASP A 163 -5.86 -16.75 18.34
N VAL A 164 -4.79 -15.96 18.19
CA VAL A 164 -3.43 -16.45 17.93
C VAL A 164 -2.90 -17.20 19.15
N MET A 165 -3.02 -16.61 20.34
CA MET A 165 -2.61 -17.25 21.60
C MET A 165 -3.36 -18.56 21.85
N ARG A 166 -4.67 -18.59 21.55
CA ARG A 166 -5.45 -19.84 21.63
C ARG A 166 -4.91 -20.90 20.67
N LYS A 167 -4.59 -20.51 19.43
CA LYS A 167 -4.06 -21.43 18.41
C LYS A 167 -2.65 -21.93 18.72
N SER A 168 -1.81 -21.13 19.37
CA SER A 168 -0.47 -21.55 19.80
C SER A 168 -0.50 -22.50 21.00
N GLY A 169 -1.67 -22.72 21.61
CA GLY A 169 -1.80 -23.50 22.85
C GLY A 169 -1.24 -22.80 24.08
N ALA A 170 -1.07 -21.47 24.04
CA ALA A 170 -0.67 -20.67 25.18
C ALA A 170 -1.89 -20.19 25.97
N THR A 171 -1.76 -20.14 27.30
CA THR A 171 -2.80 -19.58 28.18
C THR A 171 -2.55 -18.10 28.36
N MET A 172 -3.42 -17.26 27.79
CA MET A 172 -3.29 -15.82 27.92
C MET A 172 -3.63 -15.35 29.34
N VAL A 173 -2.67 -14.70 30.01
CA VAL A 173 -2.86 -14.01 31.28
C VAL A 173 -2.93 -12.51 31.02
N LYS A 174 -4.09 -11.92 31.26
CA LYS A 174 -4.32 -10.49 31.02
C LYS A 174 -4.01 -9.69 32.28
N VAL A 175 -3.18 -8.67 32.15
CA VAL A 175 -2.90 -7.73 33.24
C VAL A 175 -3.60 -6.39 32.96
N HIS A 176 -4.25 -5.84 33.98
CA HIS A 176 -4.98 -4.58 33.93
C HIS A 176 -4.70 -3.77 35.20
N LYS A 177 -4.62 -2.44 35.09
CA LYS A 177 -4.57 -1.54 36.27
C LYS A 177 -5.92 -1.62 36.99
N SER A 178 -5.97 -2.33 38.11
CA SER A 178 -7.17 -2.53 38.93
C SER A 178 -7.73 -1.17 39.38
N ASN A 179 -8.95 -0.83 38.92
CA ASN A 179 -9.91 0.10 39.56
C ASN A 179 -9.84 1.63 39.30
N PHE A 180 -9.54 2.14 38.10
CA PHE A 180 -9.91 3.52 37.75
C PHE A 180 -10.36 3.68 36.28
N GLN A 181 -11.28 4.63 36.06
CA GLN A 181 -11.72 5.08 34.75
C GLN A 181 -10.57 5.86 34.11
N VAL A 182 -10.09 5.44 32.94
CA VAL A 182 -9.06 6.17 32.19
C VAL A 182 -9.70 7.46 31.67
N VAL A 183 -9.45 8.57 32.37
CA VAL A 183 -9.74 9.92 31.91
C VAL A 183 -8.40 10.66 31.86
N GLY A 184 -7.86 10.88 30.65
CA GLY A 184 -6.57 11.54 30.45
C GLY A 184 -5.42 10.61 30.07
N PHE A 185 -4.20 10.97 30.46
CA PHE A 185 -2.93 10.36 30.04
C PHE A 185 -2.85 8.86 30.37
N THR A 186 -2.55 8.04 29.37
CA THR A 186 -2.20 6.62 29.52
C THR A 186 -0.69 6.48 29.74
N GLU A 187 -0.29 5.64 30.68
CA GLU A 187 1.10 5.32 30.96
C GLU A 187 1.35 3.84 30.66
N ASP A 188 2.21 3.60 29.68
CA ASP A 188 2.67 2.27 29.27
C ASP A 188 3.95 1.88 30.02
N VAL A 189 4.15 0.58 30.23
CA VAL A 189 5.37 0.07 30.87
C VAL A 189 6.52 0.15 29.86
N PRO A 190 7.62 0.84 30.18
CA PRO A 190 8.80 0.88 29.32
C PRO A 190 9.33 -0.53 29.03
N MET A 191 9.78 -0.76 27.79
CA MET A 191 10.32 -2.07 27.39
C MET A 191 11.55 -2.48 28.23
N THR A 192 12.36 -1.51 28.66
CA THR A 192 13.50 -1.70 29.56
C THR A 192 13.11 -2.41 30.86
N ASP A 193 11.97 -2.03 31.42
CA ASP A 193 11.49 -2.54 32.70
C ASP A 193 10.95 -3.96 32.54
N LEU A 194 10.28 -4.24 31.42
CA LEU A 194 9.85 -5.59 31.07
C LEU A 194 11.05 -6.53 30.86
N VAL A 195 12.11 -6.05 30.20
CA VAL A 195 13.35 -6.82 30.01
C VAL A 195 14.05 -7.08 31.35
N GLU A 196 14.13 -6.10 32.24
CA GLU A 196 14.71 -6.30 33.57
C GLU A 196 13.90 -7.33 34.38
N LEU A 197 12.57 -7.23 34.34
CA LEU A 197 11.67 -8.18 34.98
C LEU A 197 11.84 -9.60 34.41
N GLY A 198 11.89 -9.72 33.08
CA GLY A 198 12.12 -10.98 32.37
C GLY A 198 13.44 -11.62 32.80
N LYS A 199 14.53 -10.83 32.88
CA LYS A 199 15.83 -11.30 33.39
C LYS A 199 15.74 -11.78 34.84
N ARG A 200 15.05 -11.03 35.71
CA ARG A 200 14.91 -11.38 37.13
C ARG A 200 14.20 -12.72 37.36
N TYR A 201 13.20 -13.03 36.53
CA TYR A 201 12.39 -14.24 36.66
C TYR A 201 12.76 -15.35 35.66
N GLY A 202 13.75 -15.14 34.79
CA GLY A 202 14.13 -16.10 33.75
C GLY A 202 13.03 -16.31 32.69
N ILE A 203 12.22 -15.29 32.42
CA ILE A 203 11.09 -15.35 31.48
C ILE A 203 11.48 -14.59 30.20
N PRO A 204 11.32 -15.20 29.00
CA PRO A 204 11.59 -14.50 27.75
C PRO A 204 10.60 -13.37 27.53
N VAL A 205 11.10 -12.22 27.06
CA VAL A 205 10.28 -11.06 26.67
C VAL A 205 10.20 -11.05 25.15
N MET A 206 8.99 -10.87 24.64
CA MET A 206 8.71 -10.81 23.21
C MET A 206 8.00 -9.49 22.90
N GLU A 207 8.54 -8.74 21.95
CA GLU A 207 7.93 -7.51 21.43
C GLU A 207 7.46 -7.73 19.99
N ASP A 208 6.17 -7.51 19.75
CA ASP A 208 5.60 -7.45 18.40
C ASP A 208 5.54 -5.99 17.93
N LEU A 209 6.56 -5.55 17.19
CA LEU A 209 6.63 -4.19 16.66
C LEU A 209 5.57 -3.91 15.59
N GLY A 210 5.18 -4.92 14.80
CA GLY A 210 4.18 -4.82 13.72
C GLY A 210 4.52 -3.91 12.53
N SER A 211 5.16 -2.77 12.73
CA SER A 211 5.53 -1.79 11.69
C SER A 211 6.73 -2.24 10.86
N GLY A 212 7.63 -3.01 11.46
CA GLY A 212 8.88 -3.47 10.84
C GLY A 212 9.79 -2.30 10.46
N CYS A 213 9.71 -1.17 11.18
CA CYS A 213 10.48 0.01 10.86
C CYS A 213 11.98 -0.21 11.16
N LEU A 214 12.82 0.07 10.18
CA LEU A 214 14.28 -0.03 10.27
C LEU A 214 14.97 1.34 10.26
N VAL A 215 14.20 2.43 10.17
CA VAL A 215 14.71 3.82 10.11
C VAL A 215 14.21 4.60 11.30
N ASP A 216 15.12 5.33 11.94
CA ASP A 216 14.73 6.30 12.95
C ASP A 216 14.04 7.51 12.32
N LEU A 217 12.71 7.54 12.43
CA LEU A 217 11.87 8.57 11.85
C LEU A 217 12.00 9.93 12.59
N LEU A 218 12.53 9.94 13.82
CA LEU A 218 12.73 11.19 14.59
C LEU A 218 13.70 12.14 13.89
N LYS A 219 14.72 11.60 13.23
CA LYS A 219 15.70 12.40 12.44
C LYS A 219 15.04 13.23 11.33
N TYR A 220 13.80 12.89 10.97
CA TYR A 220 13.02 13.54 9.92
C TYR A 220 11.80 14.31 10.48
N GLY A 221 11.73 14.51 11.80
CA GLY A 221 10.65 15.26 12.45
C GLY A 221 9.31 14.52 12.52
N LEU A 222 9.32 13.18 12.41
CA LEU A 222 8.13 12.33 12.57
C LEU A 222 8.13 11.67 13.96
N VAL A 223 6.97 11.15 14.39
CA VAL A 223 6.81 10.47 15.69
C VAL A 223 7.75 9.26 15.79
N LYS A 224 8.31 9.03 16.99
CA LYS A 224 9.20 7.89 17.28
C LYS A 224 8.44 6.59 17.09
N GLU A 225 8.88 5.78 16.13
CA GLU A 225 8.55 4.36 16.03
C GLU A 225 9.73 3.56 16.61
N PRO A 226 9.49 2.54 17.44
CA PRO A 226 10.56 1.66 17.89
C PRO A 226 11.13 0.93 16.66
N THR A 227 12.39 1.22 16.36
CA THR A 227 13.08 0.62 15.21
C THR A 227 13.79 -0.64 15.65
N VAL A 228 13.90 -1.63 14.76
CA VAL A 228 14.71 -2.83 15.03
C VAL A 228 16.22 -2.51 15.07
N GLN A 229 16.63 -1.27 14.77
CA GLN A 229 18.01 -0.85 14.64
C GLN A 229 18.32 0.38 15.50
N GLU A 230 18.85 0.16 16.69
CA GLU A 230 19.74 1.14 17.31
C GLU A 230 21.19 1.05 16.79
N THR A 231 21.51 0.25 15.76
CA THR A 231 22.76 0.39 14.96
C THR A 231 22.62 -0.19 13.54
N LEU A 232 23.39 0.35 12.58
CA LEU A 232 23.20 0.38 11.11
C LEU A 232 23.54 -0.90 10.30
N ALA A 233 22.88 -1.09 9.13
CA ALA A 233 23.45 -1.82 7.97
C ALA A 233 22.73 -1.58 6.61
N GLN A 234 23.17 -2.22 5.53
CA GLN A 234 23.83 -1.57 4.37
C GLN A 234 22.99 -0.91 3.26
N LEU A 235 21.70 -1.24 3.06
CA LEU A 235 20.80 -0.39 2.23
C LEU A 235 20.25 0.79 3.05
N TYR A 236 20.22 0.62 4.38
CA TYR A 236 19.96 1.63 5.40
C TYR A 236 21.25 2.26 5.96
N ARG A 237 22.46 1.87 5.52
CA ARG A 237 23.74 2.53 5.90
C ARG A 237 23.80 3.98 5.45
N ASP A 238 23.27 4.23 4.26
CA ASP A 238 23.06 5.56 3.73
C ASP A 238 21.55 5.80 3.71
N GLU A 239 21.04 6.30 4.84
CA GLU A 239 19.63 6.65 4.99
C GLU A 239 19.15 7.54 3.84
N HIS A 240 19.96 8.48 3.35
CA HIS A 240 19.58 9.33 2.22
C HIS A 240 19.36 8.53 0.93
N THR A 241 20.20 7.54 0.66
CA THR A 241 20.00 6.63 -0.47
C THR A 241 18.77 5.75 -0.27
N ALA A 242 18.49 5.27 0.95
CA ALA A 242 17.28 4.53 1.27
C ALA A 242 16.01 5.36 0.99
N VAL A 243 15.95 6.60 1.49
CA VAL A 243 14.84 7.53 1.24
C VAL A 243 14.66 7.81 -0.25
N ARG A 244 15.76 7.95 -1.01
CA ARG A 244 15.70 8.22 -2.45
C ARG A 244 15.17 7.03 -3.26
N LEU A 245 15.59 5.82 -2.92
CA LEU A 245 15.32 4.61 -3.71
C LEU A 245 14.02 3.90 -3.30
N ILE A 246 13.67 3.89 -2.01
CA ILE A 246 12.51 3.18 -1.49
C ILE A 246 11.27 4.08 -1.62
N PRO A 247 10.27 3.75 -2.45
CA PRO A 247 9.15 4.64 -2.71
C PRO A 247 8.33 4.97 -1.45
N THR A 248 8.14 4.00 -0.55
CA THR A 248 7.43 4.20 0.72
C THR A 248 8.11 5.26 1.58
N LEU A 249 9.43 5.17 1.77
CA LEU A 249 10.19 6.15 2.54
C LEU A 249 10.18 7.53 1.88
N ARG A 250 10.37 7.59 0.55
CA ARG A 250 10.28 8.85 -0.20
C ARG A 250 8.92 9.54 -0.02
N MET A 251 7.84 8.76 -0.01
CA MET A 251 6.50 9.28 0.23
C MET A 251 6.39 9.80 1.67
N MET A 252 6.75 9.00 2.68
CA MET A 252 6.66 9.37 4.10
C MET A 252 7.50 10.59 4.45
N LEU A 253 8.76 10.60 4.03
CA LEU A 253 9.78 11.57 4.44
C LEU A 253 9.89 12.77 3.50
N GLY A 254 9.10 12.80 2.41
CA GLY A 254 9.07 13.94 1.49
C GLY A 254 8.60 15.22 2.19
N THR A 255 9.27 16.33 1.93
CA THR A 255 8.93 17.61 2.58
C THR A 255 7.63 18.19 2.02
N TYR A 256 6.98 19.08 2.78
CA TYR A 256 5.83 19.83 2.27
C TYR A 256 6.18 20.61 0.98
N ARG A 257 7.40 21.17 0.88
CA ARG A 257 7.89 21.84 -0.33
C ARG A 257 7.99 20.91 -1.54
N ASP A 258 8.28 19.62 -1.33
CA ASP A 258 8.24 18.63 -2.42
C ASP A 258 6.79 18.39 -2.87
N MET A 259 5.84 18.34 -1.94
CA MET A 259 4.42 18.14 -2.25
C MET A 259 3.84 19.32 -3.02
N VAL A 260 4.17 20.56 -2.64
CA VAL A 260 3.77 21.76 -3.39
C VAL A 260 4.28 21.69 -4.84
N ARG A 261 5.57 21.40 -5.04
CA ARG A 261 6.15 21.25 -6.39
C ARG A 261 5.48 20.14 -7.20
N LYS A 262 5.15 19.00 -6.58
CA LYS A 262 4.41 17.91 -7.23
C LYS A 262 2.99 18.34 -7.63
N ALA A 263 2.27 19.02 -6.74
CA ALA A 263 0.92 19.52 -7.01
C ALA A 263 0.89 20.54 -8.14
N GLU A 264 1.80 21.51 -8.13
CA GLU A 264 1.93 22.51 -9.19
C GLU A 264 2.23 21.86 -10.55
N ARG A 265 3.15 20.89 -10.58
CA ARG A 265 3.47 20.15 -11.80
C ARG A 265 2.25 19.40 -12.35
N LEU A 266 1.53 18.67 -11.50
CA LEU A 266 0.32 17.96 -11.90
C LEU A 266 -0.78 18.95 -12.35
N ARG A 267 -0.99 20.05 -11.61
CA ARG A 267 -1.94 21.12 -11.94
C ARG A 267 -1.63 21.76 -13.30
N LYS A 268 -0.36 21.97 -13.62
CA LYS A 268 0.09 22.49 -14.93
C LYS A 268 -0.19 21.50 -16.06
N MET A 269 0.04 20.20 -15.83
CA MET A 269 -0.24 19.15 -16.81
C MET A 269 -1.75 18.98 -17.08
N ILE A 270 -2.59 19.14 -16.05
CA ILE A 270 -4.06 19.16 -16.21
C ILE A 270 -4.50 20.38 -17.04
N GLY A 271 -3.82 21.51 -16.89
CA GLY A 271 -4.18 22.77 -17.54
C GLY A 271 -5.47 23.35 -16.96
N ASN A 272 -6.18 24.18 -17.71
CA ASN A 272 -7.51 24.64 -17.33
C ASN A 272 -8.56 23.87 -18.13
N PRO A 273 -9.07 22.72 -17.65
CA PRO A 273 -10.04 21.94 -18.38
C PRO A 273 -11.39 22.65 -18.59
N GLY A 274 -11.54 23.92 -18.18
CA GLY A 274 -12.49 24.85 -18.78
C GLY A 274 -13.93 24.37 -18.77
N SER A 275 -14.37 23.72 -17.68
CA SER A 275 -15.67 23.07 -17.64
C SER A 275 -16.59 23.71 -16.60
N ARG A 276 -17.88 23.83 -16.94
CA ARG A 276 -18.97 24.07 -15.98
C ARG A 276 -19.18 22.87 -15.03
N SER A 277 -18.45 21.77 -15.21
CA SER A 277 -18.66 20.50 -14.49
C SER A 277 -18.07 20.52 -13.09
N PHE A 278 -16.81 20.96 -12.92
CA PHE A 278 -16.12 21.08 -11.63
C PHE A 278 -14.97 22.11 -11.72
N LYS A 279 -14.59 22.67 -10.57
CA LYS A 279 -13.41 23.53 -10.42
C LYS A 279 -12.25 22.72 -9.85
N ILE A 280 -11.03 23.19 -10.09
CA ILE A 280 -9.81 22.57 -9.55
C ILE A 280 -9.11 23.57 -8.65
N GLU A 281 -9.02 23.23 -7.38
CA GLU A 281 -8.40 24.06 -6.33
C GLU A 281 -7.23 23.29 -5.71
N MET A 282 -6.24 24.03 -5.19
CA MET A 282 -5.13 23.45 -4.45
C MET A 282 -5.24 23.89 -3.01
N GLU A 283 -5.17 22.93 -2.09
CA GLU A 283 -5.31 23.19 -0.66
C GLU A 283 -4.27 22.45 0.15
N ASP A 284 -4.00 22.96 1.34
CA ASP A 284 -3.20 22.25 2.32
C ASP A 284 -4.06 21.21 3.01
N GLY A 285 -3.44 20.10 3.34
CA GLY A 285 -4.09 19.05 4.11
C GLY A 285 -3.06 18.05 4.59
N ASN A 286 -3.55 16.92 5.06
CA ASN A 286 -2.72 15.89 5.66
C ASN A 286 -2.86 14.57 4.90
N SER A 287 -1.72 13.93 4.67
CA SER A 287 -1.59 12.54 4.25
C SER A 287 -1.45 11.64 5.47
N ARG A 288 -1.62 10.33 5.28
CA ARG A 288 -1.43 9.34 6.35
C ARG A 288 -0.33 8.35 5.97
N PRO A 289 0.64 8.07 6.85
CA PRO A 289 1.70 7.10 6.58
C PRO A 289 1.18 5.67 6.45
N GLY A 290 0.12 5.31 7.17
CA GLY A 290 -0.53 4.00 7.03
C GLY A 290 -1.96 4.01 7.55
N GLY A 291 -2.80 3.15 6.97
CA GLY A 291 -4.22 3.05 7.37
C GLY A 291 -4.46 2.35 8.72
N GLY A 292 -3.45 1.69 9.29
CA GLY A 292 -3.58 0.94 10.54
C GLY A 292 -2.31 0.86 11.41
N SER A 293 -1.12 1.10 10.86
CA SER A 293 0.15 1.03 11.62
C SER A 293 0.52 2.32 12.34
N LEU A 294 0.09 3.48 11.83
CA LEU A 294 0.46 4.82 12.33
C LEU A 294 -0.76 5.77 12.27
N PRO A 295 -1.82 5.52 13.05
CA PRO A 295 -3.10 6.22 12.90
C PRO A 295 -3.06 7.70 13.34
N LEU A 296 -2.12 8.06 14.22
CA LEU A 296 -2.03 9.41 14.82
C LEU A 296 -1.05 10.34 14.10
N LEU A 297 -0.23 9.81 13.17
CA LEU A 297 0.77 10.61 12.47
C LEU A 297 0.15 11.25 11.22
N GLU A 298 0.11 12.57 11.20
CA GLU A 298 -0.33 13.36 10.05
C GLU A 298 0.88 13.93 9.30
N LEU A 299 0.91 13.75 7.98
CA LEU A 299 1.98 14.24 7.13
C LEU A 299 1.48 15.44 6.30
N PRO A 300 1.96 16.67 6.54
CA PRO A 300 1.53 17.84 5.79
C PRO A 300 1.74 17.66 4.28
N THR A 301 0.72 17.89 3.47
CA THR A 301 0.74 17.66 2.02
C THR A 301 0.03 18.79 1.27
N ARG A 302 0.14 18.76 -0.06
CA ARG A 302 -0.62 19.63 -0.96
C ARG A 302 -1.62 18.79 -1.75
N LEU A 303 -2.89 19.16 -1.66
CA LEU A 303 -4.00 18.47 -2.26
C LEU A 303 -4.41 19.14 -3.56
N LEU A 304 -4.89 18.33 -4.50
CA LEU A 304 -5.61 18.80 -5.68
C LEU A 304 -7.09 18.42 -5.53
N CYS A 305 -7.92 19.43 -5.29
CA CYS A 305 -9.34 19.28 -5.00
C CYS A 305 -10.18 19.52 -6.26
N LEU A 306 -11.01 18.55 -6.63
CA LEU A 306 -12.04 18.69 -7.65
C LEU A 306 -13.34 19.09 -6.95
N VAL A 307 -13.63 20.40 -6.97
CA VAL A 307 -14.81 20.98 -6.31
C VAL A 307 -16.01 20.86 -7.26
N PRO A 308 -17.10 20.21 -6.83
CA PRO A 308 -18.33 20.10 -7.60
C PRO A 308 -18.78 21.42 -8.23
N GLY A 309 -19.17 21.35 -9.49
CA GLY A 309 -20.00 22.35 -10.16
C GLY A 309 -21.36 21.74 -10.46
N LYS A 310 -21.57 21.36 -11.72
CA LYS A 310 -22.75 20.59 -12.14
C LYS A 310 -22.73 19.11 -11.74
N ARG A 311 -21.62 18.60 -11.20
CA ARG A 311 -21.43 17.19 -10.86
C ARG A 311 -21.14 17.01 -9.39
N ASP A 312 -21.82 16.08 -8.75
CA ASP A 312 -21.50 15.68 -7.38
C ASP A 312 -20.15 14.93 -7.31
N ALA A 313 -19.53 14.94 -6.13
CA ALA A 313 -18.25 14.29 -5.91
C ALA A 313 -18.30 12.76 -5.96
N GLN A 314 -19.43 12.14 -5.65
CA GLN A 314 -19.54 10.68 -5.71
C GLN A 314 -19.50 10.17 -7.15
N PHE A 315 -20.11 10.90 -8.09
CA PHE A 315 -20.00 10.62 -9.51
C PHE A 315 -18.55 10.76 -9.98
N MET A 316 -17.88 11.85 -9.60
CA MET A 316 -16.48 12.09 -9.99
C MET A 316 -15.54 11.01 -9.43
N GLU A 317 -15.71 10.60 -8.17
CA GLU A 317 -14.96 9.48 -7.58
C GLU A 317 -15.20 8.17 -8.35
N ARG A 318 -16.47 7.81 -8.56
CA ARG A 318 -16.83 6.57 -9.28
C ARG A 318 -16.26 6.56 -10.68
N TRP A 319 -16.29 7.71 -11.37
CA TRP A 319 -15.72 7.85 -12.70
C TRP A 319 -14.21 7.64 -12.69
N LEU A 320 -13.48 8.25 -11.74
CA LEU A 320 -12.03 8.06 -11.59
C LEU A 320 -11.67 6.61 -11.26
N ARG A 321 -12.47 5.93 -10.43
CA ARG A 321 -12.30 4.52 -10.11
C ARG A 321 -12.64 3.58 -11.27
N ALA A 322 -13.48 4.03 -12.21
CA ALA A 322 -13.79 3.32 -13.45
C ALA A 322 -12.79 3.62 -14.59
N TYR A 323 -11.90 4.60 -14.42
CA TYR A 323 -10.85 4.92 -15.39
C TYR A 323 -9.85 3.75 -15.54
N ASP A 324 -9.08 3.72 -16.63
CA ASP A 324 -8.07 2.70 -16.89
C ASP A 324 -6.67 3.32 -17.05
N PRO A 325 -5.73 3.10 -16.10
CA PRO A 325 -5.89 2.39 -14.83
C PRO A 325 -6.77 3.18 -13.83
N PRO A 326 -7.46 2.49 -12.89
CA PRO A 326 -8.28 3.16 -11.88
C PRO A 326 -7.50 4.15 -11.03
N ILE A 327 -8.10 5.30 -10.75
CA ILE A 327 -7.55 6.31 -9.84
C ILE A 327 -8.38 6.31 -8.57
N ILE A 328 -7.75 5.92 -7.46
CA ILE A 328 -8.40 5.82 -6.15
C ILE A 328 -8.15 7.13 -5.40
N ALA A 329 -9.20 7.94 -5.26
CA ALA A 329 -9.20 9.22 -4.59
C ALA A 329 -10.02 9.15 -3.30
N ARG A 330 -9.98 10.21 -2.48
CA ARG A 330 -10.86 10.34 -1.31
C ARG A 330 -11.94 11.40 -1.54
N VAL A 331 -13.08 11.25 -0.89
CA VAL A 331 -14.15 12.25 -0.87
C VAL A 331 -14.20 12.88 0.51
N GLU A 332 -14.01 14.19 0.58
CA GLU A 332 -14.03 14.96 1.83
C GLU A 332 -14.80 16.25 1.59
N LYS A 333 -15.67 16.68 2.51
CA LYS A 333 -16.44 17.93 2.37
C LYS A 333 -17.09 18.09 0.98
N GLU A 334 -17.71 17.01 0.50
CA GLU A 334 -18.38 16.94 -0.81
C GLU A 334 -17.48 17.20 -2.03
N ARG A 335 -16.16 17.12 -1.92
CA ARG A 335 -15.22 17.25 -3.06
C ARG A 335 -14.35 16.01 -3.22
N VAL A 336 -13.87 15.77 -4.43
CA VAL A 336 -12.87 14.72 -4.67
C VAL A 336 -11.49 15.30 -4.40
N VAL A 337 -10.72 14.62 -3.57
CA VAL A 337 -9.38 15.03 -3.17
C VAL A 337 -8.37 14.04 -3.73
N LEU A 338 -7.42 14.58 -4.51
CA LEU A 338 -6.26 13.87 -5.03
C LEU A 338 -5.04 14.31 -4.25
N ASP A 339 -4.54 13.44 -3.38
CA ASP A 339 -3.34 13.69 -2.61
C ASP A 339 -2.08 13.31 -3.41
N VAL A 340 -1.27 14.31 -3.73
CA VAL A 340 -0.11 14.14 -4.60
C VAL A 340 1.03 13.37 -3.93
N ARG A 341 0.96 13.16 -2.60
CA ARG A 341 1.90 12.35 -1.83
C ARG A 341 2.10 10.98 -2.47
N THR A 342 0.99 10.28 -2.75
CA THR A 342 1.00 8.88 -3.19
C THR A 342 1.00 8.69 -4.70
N ILE A 343 0.70 9.73 -5.47
CA ILE A 343 0.76 9.70 -6.94
C ILE A 343 2.24 9.71 -7.37
N GLN A 344 2.66 8.70 -8.12
CA GLN A 344 4.03 8.61 -8.62
C GLN A 344 4.24 9.54 -9.81
N SER A 345 5.45 10.08 -9.98
CA SER A 345 5.75 11.00 -11.09
C SER A 345 5.46 10.41 -12.48
N ARG A 346 5.61 9.08 -12.64
CA ARG A 346 5.29 8.36 -13.89
C ARG A 346 3.78 8.30 -14.20
N GLU A 347 2.93 8.51 -13.20
CA GLU A 347 1.46 8.45 -13.31
C GLU A 347 0.85 9.82 -13.61
N PHE A 348 1.64 10.91 -13.58
CA PHE A 348 1.11 12.28 -13.71
C PHE A 348 0.39 12.52 -15.04
N MET A 349 0.91 11.98 -16.15
CA MET A 349 0.25 12.10 -17.45
C MET A 349 -1.12 11.43 -17.45
N THR A 350 -1.19 10.20 -16.93
CA THR A 350 -2.43 9.42 -16.83
C THR A 350 -3.47 10.12 -15.95
N VAL A 351 -3.07 10.62 -14.77
CA VAL A 351 -3.97 11.38 -13.89
C VAL A 351 -4.44 12.66 -14.57
N ALA A 352 -3.55 13.38 -15.25
CA ALA A 352 -3.92 14.60 -15.95
C ALA A 352 -4.92 14.34 -17.09
N GLU A 353 -4.71 13.28 -17.86
CA GLU A 353 -5.62 12.82 -18.92
C GLU A 353 -6.98 12.39 -18.37
N ALA A 354 -7.00 11.66 -17.26
CA ALA A 354 -8.24 11.27 -16.59
C ALA A 354 -9.05 12.50 -16.15
N VAL A 355 -8.43 13.46 -15.48
CA VAL A 355 -9.12 14.68 -15.02
C VAL A 355 -9.61 15.53 -16.21
N ARG A 356 -8.82 15.66 -17.28
CA ARG A 356 -9.27 16.35 -18.51
C ARG A 356 -10.41 15.62 -19.21
N SER A 357 -10.40 14.30 -19.21
CA SER A 357 -11.46 13.47 -19.81
C SER A 357 -12.75 13.57 -19.00
N LEU A 358 -12.65 13.50 -17.67
CA LEU A 358 -13.77 13.73 -16.75
C LEU A 358 -14.44 15.08 -17.06
N ALA A 359 -13.68 16.14 -17.29
CA ALA A 359 -14.23 17.45 -17.63
C ALA A 359 -15.02 17.48 -18.95
N LYS A 360 -14.65 16.62 -19.91
CA LYS A 360 -15.25 16.54 -21.27
C LYS A 360 -16.41 15.56 -21.38
N THR A 361 -16.53 14.58 -20.49
CA THR A 361 -17.64 13.62 -20.50
C THR A 361 -18.96 14.40 -20.63
N ARG A 362 -19.82 14.09 -21.61
CA ARG A 362 -21.17 14.67 -21.65
C ARG A 362 -22.06 13.87 -20.69
N GLY A 363 -22.88 14.58 -19.90
CA GLY A 363 -23.90 13.95 -19.06
C GLY A 363 -24.98 13.32 -19.92
#